data_AF-A0A822ETW2-F1
#
_entry.id   AF-A0A822ETW2-F1
#
_cell.length_a   1.000
_cell.length_b   1.000
_cell.length_c   1.000
_cell.angle_alpha   90.00
_cell.angle_beta   90.00
_cell.angle_gamma   90.00
#
_symmetry.space_group_name_H-M   'P 1'
#
loop_
_entity.id
_entity.type
_entity.pdbx_description
1 polymer ?
#
loop_
_entity_poly.entity_id
_entity_poly.type
_entity_poly.pdbx_seq_one_letter_code
_entity_poly.pdbx_strand_id
1 'polypeptide(L)' 'MFLARVLIGRTCIGNSSMKVPPEGFDTTTNGGHIFVIYHDAGAYGEYLIT' A
#
# COMPACT_ATOMS: atom_id res chain seq x y z
N MET A 1 11.11 -1.35 -13.95
CA MET A 1 10.24 -1.89 -12.87
C MET A 1 10.88 -1.56 -11.53
N PHE A 2 10.12 -1.14 -10.51
CA PHE A 2 10.69 -0.93 -9.17
C PHE A 2 10.41 -2.13 -8.27
N LEU A 3 11.43 -2.57 -7.54
CA LEU A 3 11.24 -3.35 -6.33
C LEU A 3 11.31 -2.37 -5.16
N ALA A 4 10.17 -2.11 -4.54
CA ALA A 4 10.05 -1.15 -3.45
C ALA A 4 9.90 -1.87 -2.11
N ARG A 5 10.50 -1.30 -1.07
CA ARG A 5 10.24 -1.69 0.31
C ARG A 5 9.06 -0.87 0.83
N VAL A 6 8.02 -1.55 1.30
CA VAL A 6 6.74 -0.92 1.61
C VAL A 6 6.28 -1.30 3.02
N LEU A 7 5.85 -0.31 3.79
CA LEU A 7 5.30 -0.49 5.14
C LEU A 7 3.79 -0.77 5.04
N ILE A 8 3.41 -2.05 5.01
CA ILE A 8 2.00 -2.46 4.79
C ILE A 8 1.10 -2.29 6.01
N GLY A 9 1.66 -2.37 7.23
CA GLY A 9 0.92 -2.22 8.48
C GLY A 9 -0.32 -3.13 8.58
N ARG A 10 -1.38 -2.60 9.20
CA ARG A 10 -2.70 -3.24 9.26
C ARG A 10 -3.44 -3.02 7.95
N THR A 11 -4.03 -4.08 7.41
CA THR A 11 -4.65 -4.06 6.09
C THR A 11 -6.14 -4.37 6.15
N CYS A 12 -6.92 -3.75 5.26
CA CYS A 12 -8.34 -4.05 5.05
C CYS A 12 -8.68 -4.17 3.55
N ILE A 13 -9.90 -4.61 3.23
CA ILE A 13 -10.35 -4.69 1.82
C ILE A 13 -10.59 -3.28 1.27
N GLY A 14 -9.99 -3.01 0.11
CA GLY A 14 -10.13 -1.72 -0.58
C GLY A 14 -11.49 -1.50 -1.24
N ASN A 15 -11.84 -0.23 -1.44
CA ASN A 15 -13.01 0.21 -2.19
C ASN A 15 -12.61 1.33 -3.16
N SER A 16 -13.18 1.36 -4.36
CA SER A 16 -12.84 2.35 -5.40
C SER A 16 -13.12 3.81 -5.02
N SER A 17 -13.99 4.06 -4.05
CA SER A 17 -14.31 5.41 -3.55
C SER A 17 -13.42 5.85 -2.38
N MET A 18 -12.53 4.97 -1.91
CA MET A 18 -11.68 5.21 -0.74
C MET A 18 -10.50 6.11 -1.11
N LYS A 19 -10.32 7.19 -0.35
CA LYS A 19 -9.21 8.15 -0.52
C LYS A 19 -8.14 8.05 0.57
N VAL A 20 -8.50 7.46 1.71
CA VAL A 20 -7.68 7.21 2.90
C VAL A 20 -8.15 5.89 3.52
N PRO A 21 -7.30 5.14 4.23
CA PRO A 21 -7.72 3.90 4.85
C PRO A 21 -8.72 4.19 5.99
N PRO A 22 -9.58 3.24 6.37
CA PRO A 22 -10.42 3.36 7.56
C PRO A 22 -9.56 3.50 8.83
N GLU A 23 -10.16 4.03 9.89
CA GLU A 23 -9.48 4.17 11.18
C GLU A 23 -8.96 2.82 11.68
N GLY A 24 -7.71 2.81 12.15
CA GLY A 24 -7.04 1.61 12.64
C GLY A 24 -6.38 0.74 11.56
N PHE A 25 -6.43 1.16 10.29
CA PHE A 25 -5.74 0.52 9.17
C PHE A 25 -4.75 1.48 8.51
N ASP A 26 -3.71 0.92 7.92
CA ASP A 26 -2.64 1.67 7.26
C ASP A 26 -2.73 1.56 5.73
N THR A 27 -3.18 0.40 5.23
CA THR A 27 -3.25 0.11 3.80
C THR A 27 -4.50 -0.68 3.42
N THR A 28 -4.82 -0.70 2.13
CA THR A 28 -5.88 -1.56 1.60
C THR A 28 -5.34 -2.59 0.64
N THR A 29 -6.00 -3.74 0.59
CA THR A 29 -5.64 -4.85 -0.30
C THR A 29 -6.86 -5.46 -1.00
N ASN A 30 -6.62 -6.22 -2.06
CA ASN A 30 -7.62 -7.05 -2.74
C ASN A 30 -7.69 -8.50 -2.21
N GLY A 31 -7.08 -8.78 -1.06
CA GLY A 31 -6.94 -10.14 -0.52
C GLY A 31 -5.50 -10.65 -0.51
N GLY A 32 -4.50 -9.76 -0.56
CA GLY A 32 -3.09 -10.08 -0.32
C GLY A 32 -2.17 -10.00 -1.54
N HIS A 33 -2.68 -9.63 -2.72
CA HIS A 33 -1.88 -9.58 -3.95
C HIS A 33 -1.54 -8.16 -4.41
N ILE A 34 -2.48 -7.23 -4.22
CA ILE A 34 -2.34 -5.82 -4.54
C ILE A 34 -2.52 -5.04 -3.25
N PHE A 35 -1.63 -4.08 -3.00
CA PHE A 35 -1.68 -3.19 -1.85
C PHE A 35 -1.70 -1.74 -2.34
N VAL A 36 -2.53 -0.91 -1.72
CA VAL A 36 -2.59 0.52 -1.97
C VAL A 36 -2.07 1.24 -0.74
N ILE A 37 -1.08 2.10 -0.96
CA ILE A 37 -0.45 2.94 0.05
C ILE A 37 -0.97 4.37 -0.11
N TYR A 38 -1.40 4.97 0.99
CA TYR A 38 -2.02 6.30 1.00
C TYR A 38 -1.06 7.43 1.35
N HIS A 39 0.08 7.10 1.97
CA HIS A 39 1.13 8.04 2.34
C HIS A 39 2.45 7.67 1.66
N ASP A 40 3.09 8.64 1.01
CA ASP A 40 4.37 8.48 0.31
C ASP A 40 5.49 7.97 1.23
N ALA A 41 5.51 8.41 2.48
CA ALA A 41 6.42 7.92 3.51
C ALA A 41 6.31 6.40 3.79
N GLY A 42 5.24 5.74 3.32
CA GLY A 42 5.04 4.30 3.42
C GLY A 42 5.80 3.48 2.37
N ALA A 43 6.44 4.12 1.38
CA ALA A 43 7.15 3.44 0.30
C ALA A 43 8.57 3.98 0.09
N TYR A 44 9.52 3.06 -0.08
CA TYR A 44 10.90 3.36 -0.44
C TYR A 44 11.28 2.60 -1.72
N GLY A 45 11.60 3.33 -2.78
CA GLY A 45 12.07 2.74 -4.04
C GLY A 45 13.47 2.16 -3.90
N GLU A 46 13.57 0.88 -3.57
CA GLU A 46 14.83 0.25 -3.17
C GLU A 46 15.70 -0.12 -4.38
N TYR A 47 15.09 -0.65 -5.45
CA TYR A 47 15.80 -1.03 -6.67
C TYR A 47 15.02 -0.68 -7.94
N LEU A 48 15.76 -0.25 -8.97
CA LEU A 48 15.28 -0.14 -10.34
C LEU A 48 15.76 -1.35 -11.15
N ILE A 49 14.83 -2.14 -11.66
CA ILE A 49 15.07 -3.28 -12.54
C ILE A 49 14.82 -2.81 -13.99
N THR A 50 15.84 -3.01 -14.84
CA THR A 50 15.87 -2.62 -16.26
C THR A 50 15.77 -3.82 -17.18
#